data_AF-A0A219ADU6-F1
#
_entry.id   AF-A0A219ADU6-F1
#
_cell.length_a   1.000
_cell.length_b   1.000
_cell.length_c   1.000
_cell.angle_alpha   90.00
_cell.angle_beta   90.00
_cell.angle_gamma   90.00
#
_symmetry.space_group_name_H-M   'P 1'
#
loop_
_entity.id
_entity.type
_entity.pdbx_description
1 polymer ?
#
loop_
_entity_poly.entity_id
_entity_poly.type
_entity_poly.pdbx_seq_one_letter_code
_entity_poly.pdbx_strand_id
1 'polypeptide(L)'
;MKIELQENEITIVKLGPSQEENGVMKREVTFEINGIEFQRNIILGHNGTGADFTDPQKFYMMNKDQVDASLIVYLSENHLYDNLEK
;
A
#
# COMPACT_ATOMS: atom_id res chain seq x y z
N MET A 1 -7.59 6.35 -7.86
CA MET A 1 -7.02 7.30 -6.90
C MET A 1 -5.51 7.20 -7.00
N LYS A 2 -4.79 8.33 -7.03
CA LYS A 2 -3.32 8.35 -7.06
C LYS A 2 -2.78 8.72 -5.67
N ILE A 3 -1.77 8.00 -5.22
CA ILE A 3 -0.99 8.26 -4.02
C ILE A 3 0.33 8.87 -4.50
N GLU A 4 0.57 10.12 -4.18
CA GLU A 4 1.83 10.80 -4.50
C GLU A 4 2.79 10.63 -3.33
N LEU A 5 3.90 9.93 -3.57
CA LEU A 5 4.86 9.64 -2.52
C LEU A 5 6.28 9.69 -3.10
N GLN A 6 7.10 10.61 -2.58
CA GLN A 6 8.49 10.80 -3.02
C GLN A 6 8.60 10.92 -4.55
N GLU A 7 7.81 11.82 -5.13
CA GLU A 7 7.74 12.09 -6.58
C GLU A 7 7.28 10.92 -7.45
N ASN A 8 6.87 9.81 -6.85
CA ASN A 8 6.28 8.68 -7.54
C ASN A 8 4.75 8.73 -7.47
N GLU A 9 4.10 8.45 -8.61
CA GLU A 9 2.66 8.23 -8.67
C GLU A 9 2.37 6.74 -8.46
N ILE A 10 1.69 6.40 -7.36
CA ILE A 10 1.35 5.03 -6.99
C ILE A 10 -0.17 4.88 -6.99
N THR A 11 -0.68 3.79 -7.55
CA THR A 11 -2.13 3.51 -7.57
C THR A 11 -2.40 2.19 -6.88
N ILE A 12 -3.46 2.10 -6.07
CA ILE A 12 -3.97 0.80 -5.61
C ILE A 12 -4.84 0.22 -6.72
N VAL A 13 -4.39 -0.89 -7.31
CA VAL A 13 -5.09 -1.59 -8.40
C VAL A 13 -6.09 -2.59 -7.83
N LYS A 14 -5.71 -3.32 -6.78
CA LYS A 14 -6.52 -4.41 -6.24
C LYS A 14 -6.34 -4.56 -4.74
N LEU A 15 -7.46 -4.77 -4.06
CA LEU A 15 -7.49 -5.19 -2.66
C LEU A 15 -7.70 -6.70 -2.62
N GLY A 16 -6.70 -7.44 -2.15
CA GLY A 16 -6.75 -8.88 -1.95
C GLY A 16 -7.42 -9.27 -0.63
N PRO A 17 -7.32 -10.55 -0.24
CA PRO A 17 -7.89 -11.05 1.01
C PRO A 17 -7.19 -10.44 2.22
N SER A 18 -7.94 -10.36 3.32
CA SER A 18 -7.35 -10.10 4.63
C SER A 18 -6.97 -11.40 5.32
N GLN A 19 -5.85 -11.40 6.02
CA GLN A 19 -5.29 -12.55 6.73
C GLN A 19 -4.91 -12.12 8.14
N GLU A 20 -5.26 -12.93 9.14
CA GLU A 20 -4.79 -12.75 10.50
C GLU A 20 -3.62 -13.70 10.76
N GLU A 21 -2.50 -13.16 11.21
CA GLU A 21 -1.32 -13.95 11.56
C GLU A 21 -0.80 -13.50 12.92
N ASN A 22 -0.79 -14.41 13.91
CA ASN A 22 -0.36 -14.14 15.28
C ASN A 22 -1.07 -12.93 15.94
N GLY A 23 -2.37 -12.74 15.68
CA GLY A 23 -3.16 -11.62 16.18
C GLY A 23 -2.91 -10.29 15.46
N VAL A 24 -2.11 -10.28 14.38
CA VAL A 24 -1.89 -9.13 13.52
C VAL A 24 -2.72 -9.30 12.25
N MET A 25 -3.64 -8.36 12.02
CA MET A 25 -4.44 -8.35 10.80
C MET A 25 -3.64 -7.72 9.66
N LYS A 26 -3.54 -8.42 8.54
CA LYS A 26 -2.87 -7.96 7.31
C LYS A 26 -3.88 -7.97 6.17
N ARG A 27 -3.68 -7.10 5.18
CA ARG A 27 -4.40 -7.18 3.91
C ARG A 27 -3.42 -7.14 2.76
N GLU A 28 -3.61 -8.06 1.82
CA GLU A 28 -2.88 -8.04 0.56
C GLU A 28 -3.39 -6.88 -0.29
N VAL A 29 -2.47 -6.04 -0.78
CA VAL A 29 -2.77 -4.89 -1.63
C VAL A 29 -1.83 -4.93 -2.83
N THR A 30 -2.42 -4.85 -4.02
CA THR A 30 -1.68 -4.71 -5.28
C THR A 30 -1.63 -3.24 -5.65
N PHE A 31 -0.41 -2.74 -5.79
CA PHE A 31 -0.08 -1.39 -6.19
C PHE A 31 0.48 -1.38 -7.61
N GLU A 32 0.38 -0.26 -8.28
CA GLU A 32 1.05 0.01 -9.56
C GLU A 32 1.88 1.29 -9.42
N ILE A 33 3.12 1.24 -9.91
CA ILE A 33 4.03 2.37 -10.04
C ILE A 33 4.70 2.30 -11.40
N ASN A 34 4.67 3.39 -12.18
CA ASN A 34 5.26 3.45 -13.51
C ASN A 34 4.85 2.30 -14.46
N GLY A 35 3.60 1.81 -14.34
CA GLY A 35 3.08 0.67 -15.12
C GLY A 35 3.55 -0.72 -14.67
N ILE A 36 4.24 -0.81 -13.53
CA ILE A 36 4.67 -2.07 -12.91
C ILE A 36 3.80 -2.35 -11.70
N GLU A 37 3.12 -3.49 -11.71
CA GLU A 37 2.33 -3.96 -10.56
C GLU A 37 3.23 -4.69 -9.54
N PHE A 38 2.99 -4.42 -8.26
CA PHE A 38 3.65 -5.10 -7.15
C PHE A 38 2.69 -5.32 -5.99
N GLN A 39 2.93 -6.36 -5.20
CA GLN A 39 2.06 -6.73 -4.08
C GLN A 39 2.75 -6.47 -2.74
N ARG A 40 1.96 -6.01 -1.78
CA ARG A 40 2.39 -5.75 -0.40
C ARG A 40 1.32 -6.21 0.57
N ASN A 41 1.76 -6.78 1.69
CA ASN A 41 0.89 -7.05 2.83
C ASN A 41 0.90 -5.83 3.76
N ILE A 42 -0.22 -5.12 3.84
CA ILE A 42 -0.40 -3.96 4.70
C ILE A 42 -0.91 -4.44 6.06
N ILE A 43 -0.15 -4.14 7.11
CA ILE A 43 -0.57 -4.40 8.48
C ILE A 43 -1.67 -3.39 8.82
N LEU A 44 -2.84 -3.89 9.24
CA LEU A 44 -3.96 -3.04 9.64
C LEU A 44 -3.85 -2.70 11.14
N GLY A 45 -4.25 -1.48 11.51
CA GLY A 45 -4.27 -1.07 12.92
C GLY A 45 -5.39 -1.75 13.73
N HIS A 46 -5.43 -1.53 15.05
CA HIS A 46 -6.41 -2.12 15.98
C HIS A 46 -7.89 -1.92 15.57
N ASN A 47 -8.21 -0.86 14.82
CA ASN A 47 -9.57 -0.57 14.31
C ASN A 47 -9.77 -0.96 12.85
N GLY A 48 -8.73 -1.50 12.20
CA GLY A 48 -8.77 -2.01 10.84
C GLY A 48 -9.44 -3.38 10.86
N THR A 49 -10.75 -3.41 11.02
CA THR A 49 -11.51 -4.62 10.70
C THR A 49 -11.24 -4.90 9.23
N GLY A 50 -10.54 -5.98 8.89
CA GLY A 50 -10.34 -6.39 7.48
C GLY A 50 -11.65 -6.73 6.74
N ALA A 51 -12.78 -6.35 7.32
CA ALA A 51 -14.11 -6.32 6.75
C ALA A 51 -14.15 -5.37 5.54
N ASP A 52 -14.31 -5.99 4.37
CA ASP A 52 -14.93 -5.45 3.15
C ASP A 52 -14.67 -3.97 2.83
N PHE A 53 -13.39 -3.63 2.68
CA PHE A 53 -13.06 -2.53 1.79
C PHE A 53 -12.98 -3.10 0.38
N THR A 54 -14.07 -3.01 -0.37
CA THR A 54 -14.04 -3.18 -1.83
C THR A 54 -13.54 -1.90 -2.52
N ASP A 55 -13.49 -0.78 -1.77
CA ASP A 55 -13.09 0.53 -2.26
C ASP A 55 -11.63 0.83 -1.87
N PRO A 56 -10.70 0.89 -2.85
CA PRO A 56 -9.30 1.26 -2.65
C PRO A 56 -9.09 2.62 -1.99
N GLN A 57 -9.94 3.61 -2.28
CA GLN A 57 -9.81 4.95 -1.74
C GLN A 57 -10.17 4.97 -0.25
N LYS A 58 -11.28 4.34 0.11
CA LYS A 58 -11.68 4.22 1.53
C LYS A 58 -10.64 3.43 2.32
N PHE A 59 -10.12 2.34 1.75
CA PHE A 59 -9.05 1.56 2.36
C PHE A 59 -7.81 2.43 2.64
N TYR A 60 -7.36 3.19 1.65
CA TYR A 60 -6.21 4.08 1.80
C TYR A 60 -6.44 5.14 2.88
N MET A 61 -7.59 5.82 2.87
CA MET A 61 -7.87 6.87 3.86
C MET A 61 -7.87 6.35 5.31
N MET A 62 -8.35 5.11 5.53
CA MET A 62 -8.41 4.52 6.86
C MET A 62 -7.08 3.95 7.35
N ASN A 63 -6.19 3.57 6.43
CA ASN A 63 -4.92 2.92 6.73
C ASN A 63 -3.73 3.71 6.14
N LYS A 64 -3.89 5.03 6.01
CA LYS A 64 -2.95 5.88 5.26
C LYS A 64 -1.53 5.72 5.76
N ASP A 65 -1.32 5.82 7.07
CA ASP A 65 0.01 5.75 7.67
C ASP A 65 0.67 4.38 7.43
N GLN A 66 -0.11 3.29 7.50
CA GLN A 66 0.40 1.94 7.30
C GLN A 66 0.70 1.67 5.82
N VAL A 67 -0.14 2.17 4.91
CA VAL A 67 0.10 2.09 3.47
C VAL A 67 1.34 2.89 3.10
N ASP A 68 1.41 4.16 3.52
CA ASP A 68 2.55 5.04 3.24
C ASP A 68 3.85 4.45 3.77
N ALA A 69 3.87 3.96 5.02
CA ALA A 69 5.04 3.30 5.59
C ALA A 69 5.47 2.08 4.77
N SER A 70 4.52 1.25 4.33
CA SER A 70 4.82 0.10 3.48
C SER A 70 5.35 0.50 2.10
N LEU A 71 4.83 1.59 1.52
CA LEU A 71 5.28 2.10 0.22
C LEU A 71 6.67 2.72 0.31
N ILE A 72 6.96 3.50 1.36
CA ILE A 72 8.29 4.06 1.63
C ILE A 72 9.34 2.94 1.72
N VAL A 73 9.04 1.86 2.45
CA VAL A 73 9.94 0.70 2.55
C VAL A 73 10.17 0.07 1.17
N TYR A 74 9.11 -0.12 0.39
CA TYR A 74 9.25 -0.67 -0.97
C TYR A 74 10.10 0.23 -1.88
N LEU A 75 9.87 1.55 -1.87
CA LEU A 75 10.65 2.53 -2.64
C LEU A 75 12.13 2.52 -2.21
N SER A 76 12.40 2.35 -0.91
CA SER A 76 13.75 2.15 -0.38
C SER A 76 14.43 0.91 -0.89
N GLU A 77 13.78 -0.24 -0.77
CA GLU A 77 14.34 -1.53 -1.15
C GLU A 77 14.64 -1.60 -2.65
N ASN A 78 13.89 -0.87 -3.47
CA ASN A 78 14.02 -0.87 -4.93
C ASN A 78 14.80 0.34 -5.48
N HIS A 79 15.41 1.17 -4.62
CA HIS A 79 16.15 2.39 -5.01
C HIS A 79 15.32 3.34 -5.91
N LEU A 80 14.00 3.35 -5.77
CA LEU A 80 13.09 4.19 -6.58
C LEU A 80 13.03 5.65 -6.10
N TYR A 81 13.94 6.03 -5.20
CA TYR A 81 14.22 7.41 -4.80
C TYR A 81 14.87 8.23 -5.92
N ASP A 82 15.60 7.57 -6.82
CA ASP A 82 16.51 8.20 -7.77
C ASP A 82 15.85 8.57 -9.12
N ASN A 83 14.65 9.16 -9.08
CA ASN A 83 14.18 9.98 -10.21
C ASN A 83 14.79 11.41 -10.18
N LEU A 84 15.80 11.64 -9.32
CA LEU A 84 16.54 12.90 -9.17
C LEU A 84 17.85 12.98 -9.96
N GLU A 85 18.29 11.90 -10.64
CA GLU A 85 19.40 11.97 -11.59
C GLU A 85 18.91 11.98 -13.05
N LYS A 86 18.32 13.12 -13.47
CA LYS A 86 18.52 13.68 -14.83
C LYS A 86 18.03 15.11 -14.99
#